data_AF-A0A9D5YBZ4-F1
#
_entry.id   AF-A0A9D5YBZ4-F1
#
_cell.length_a   1.000
_cell.length_b   1.000
_cell.length_c   1.000
_cell.angle_alpha   90.00
_cell.angle_beta   90.00
_cell.angle_gamma   90.00
#
_symmetry.space_group_name_H-M   'P 1'
#
loop_
_entity.id
_entity.type
_entity.pdbx_description
1 polymer ?
#
loop_
_entity_poly.entity_id
_entity_poly.type
_entity_poly.pdbx_seq_one_letter_code
_entity_poly.pdbx_strand_id
1 'polypeptide(L)'
;MDTIKVQGMKFVDSYGRERIFNGMNVCDKTNYIPGFVANEFSKDLFWVDEFKKLGFNIIRLGMTWSVVEPEKGKYNEEYLNSIEKIMDCCHEKGIYVYLDMHQDLFCNKTGAGDGAPDWAIDAGPYKFQKTKIVWAEGYFWGRAVHRAFDNFWTNKKIDNDGLLDCFADMWGHVADRFKDHPALFGFDVFNEPFPGKDGGKVFRKIIGKLARVTLVDKRLSRCKLLKDALGKEKIKVLDHYTGDIFHTIVCAGEKLINKFDTERYMPFLNKTASKIRESTDKGVLFIENSYYSNLGIPCLNTPIEVNGKREPQQCFSPHGYDLMVDTPLYKYASNSRVESIFGQHRVTQERMQNPVLVGEWGGHSEGTEWFPHVEYLIDMFNRYKWSATYWAYWKELLDEEVMTILSRPYPKAVTGDIKEFCHDRKNNEFVLTYNQNKNYDVPTVIFAHKKVKEIIADGETKIIPITDSACDIEIVSGIGEHTVKVVFED
;
A
#
# COMPACT_ATOMS: atom_id res chain seq x y z
N MET A 1 7.65 -21.91 0.35
CA MET A 1 7.35 -20.76 1.22
C MET A 1 6.13 -21.10 2.05
N ASP A 2 6.02 -20.51 3.23
CA ASP A 2 4.90 -20.81 4.13
C ASP A 2 3.63 -20.13 3.62
N THR A 3 2.48 -20.78 3.78
CA THR A 3 1.20 -20.10 3.56
C THR A 3 0.97 -19.07 4.67
N ILE A 4 0.69 -17.83 4.29
CA ILE A 4 0.35 -16.77 5.24
C ILE A 4 -1.17 -16.77 5.48
N LYS A 5 -1.54 -16.66 6.76
CA LYS A 5 -2.92 -16.56 7.21
C LYS A 5 -3.13 -15.30 8.03
N VAL A 6 -4.39 -14.89 8.12
CA VAL A 6 -4.84 -13.82 9.02
C VAL A 6 -5.37 -14.42 10.33
N GLN A 7 -4.92 -13.85 11.47
CA GLN A 7 -5.43 -14.17 12.79
C GLN A 7 -5.64 -12.88 13.60
N GLY A 8 -6.88 -12.40 13.69
CA GLY A 8 -7.15 -11.10 14.32
C GLY A 8 -6.44 -9.97 13.57
N MET A 9 -5.66 -9.14 14.26
CA MET A 9 -4.91 -8.03 13.65
C MET A 9 -3.48 -8.38 13.22
N LYS A 10 -3.13 -9.67 13.09
CA LYS A 10 -1.80 -10.11 12.68
C LYS A 10 -1.82 -11.08 11.50
N PHE A 11 -0.72 -11.09 10.76
CA PHE A 11 -0.39 -12.14 9.81
C PHE A 11 0.38 -13.24 10.53
N VAL A 12 0.06 -14.49 10.23
CA VAL A 12 0.73 -15.67 10.80
C VAL A 12 1.13 -16.64 9.71
N ASP A 13 2.27 -17.31 9.86
CA ASP A 13 2.66 -18.39 8.94
C ASP A 13 2.10 -19.75 9.37
N SER A 14 2.41 -20.81 8.60
CA SER A 14 1.95 -22.17 8.86
C SER A 14 2.41 -22.76 10.19
N TYR A 15 3.45 -22.21 10.82
CA TYR A 15 3.93 -22.62 12.15
C TYR A 15 3.21 -21.85 13.28
N GLY A 16 2.51 -20.77 12.93
CA GLY A 16 1.85 -19.86 13.85
C GLY A 16 2.74 -18.71 14.32
N ARG A 17 3.87 -18.44 13.64
CA ARG A 17 4.71 -17.28 13.94
C ARG A 17 4.03 -16.02 13.44
N GLU A 18 4.05 -14.94 14.21
CA GLU A 18 3.64 -13.62 13.73
C GLU A 18 4.62 -13.10 12.67
N ARG A 19 4.10 -12.49 11.60
CA ARG A 19 4.88 -12.07 10.42
C ARG A 19 4.74 -10.57 10.19
N ILE A 20 5.87 -9.91 9.93
CA ILE A 20 5.94 -8.53 9.43
C ILE A 20 6.50 -8.57 8.02
N PHE A 21 5.85 -7.85 7.10
CA PHE A 21 6.26 -7.74 5.72
C PHE A 21 6.73 -6.33 5.39
N ASN A 22 7.86 -6.24 4.72
CA ASN A 22 8.47 -4.99 4.27
C ASN A 22 8.88 -5.16 2.81
N GLY A 23 8.44 -4.25 1.97
CA GLY A 23 8.56 -4.42 0.53
C GLY A 23 8.41 -3.14 -0.26
N MET A 24 8.19 -3.30 -1.56
CA MET A 24 8.05 -2.21 -2.51
C MET A 24 6.94 -2.50 -3.53
N ASN A 25 6.41 -1.43 -4.10
CA ASN A 25 5.56 -1.49 -5.28
C ASN A 25 6.40 -1.72 -6.53
N VAL A 26 6.08 -2.76 -7.30
CA VAL A 26 6.64 -3.05 -8.61
C VAL A 26 5.48 -2.96 -9.60
N CYS A 27 5.28 -1.76 -10.15
CA CYS A 27 4.15 -1.48 -11.03
C CYS A 27 4.65 -1.02 -12.40
N ASP A 28 4.37 -1.82 -13.41
CA ASP A 28 4.69 -1.46 -14.79
C ASP A 28 3.62 -0.52 -15.35
N LYS A 29 3.91 0.78 -15.32
CA LYS A 29 3.09 1.82 -15.92
C LYS A 29 3.56 2.22 -17.33
N THR A 30 4.51 1.50 -17.92
CA THR A 30 5.04 1.87 -19.23
C THR A 30 3.92 1.81 -20.26
N ASN A 31 3.75 2.93 -20.97
CA ASN A 31 2.55 3.26 -21.73
C ASN A 31 2.06 2.09 -22.59
N TYR A 32 0.82 1.70 -22.34
CA TYR A 32 0.02 0.68 -23.03
C TYR A 32 -0.11 0.96 -24.54
N ILE A 33 0.97 0.71 -25.27
CA ILE A 33 1.00 0.72 -26.73
C ILE A 33 0.24 -0.53 -27.21
N PRO A 34 -0.61 -0.43 -28.25
CA PRO A 34 -1.20 -1.61 -28.90
C PRO A 34 -0.11 -2.62 -29.27
N GLY A 35 -0.22 -3.86 -28.77
CA GLY A 35 0.80 -4.90 -28.92
C GLY A 35 1.69 -5.10 -27.69
N PHE A 36 1.29 -4.64 -26.51
CA PHE A 36 1.97 -4.93 -25.24
C PHE A 36 1.79 -6.41 -24.86
N VAL A 37 2.91 -7.10 -24.65
CA VAL A 37 2.94 -8.57 -24.59
C VAL A 37 3.34 -9.10 -23.20
N ALA A 38 4.20 -8.39 -22.47
CA ALA A 38 4.78 -8.85 -21.21
C ALA A 38 5.17 -7.68 -20.30
N ASN A 39 5.14 -7.91 -18.98
CA ASN A 39 5.57 -6.96 -17.97
C ASN A 39 7.06 -6.60 -18.13
N GLU A 40 7.41 -5.31 -18.12
CA GLU A 40 8.77 -4.81 -18.32
C GLU A 40 9.76 -5.39 -17.30
N PHE A 41 9.35 -5.51 -16.04
CA PHE A 41 10.19 -6.04 -14.97
C PHE A 41 10.50 -7.55 -15.12
N SER A 42 9.79 -8.25 -16.01
CA SER A 42 10.08 -9.65 -16.33
C SER A 42 11.27 -9.83 -17.29
N LYS A 43 11.74 -8.75 -17.93
CA LYS A 43 12.86 -8.80 -18.89
C LYS A 43 14.22 -8.89 -18.23
N ASP A 44 14.36 -8.34 -17.03
CA ASP A 44 15.59 -8.34 -16.23
C ASP A 44 15.19 -8.54 -14.76
N LEU A 45 15.41 -9.75 -14.23
CA LEU A 45 14.97 -10.16 -12.88
C LEU A 45 16.06 -9.99 -11.82
N PHE A 46 17.21 -9.40 -12.16
CA PHE A 46 18.31 -9.18 -11.22
C PHE A 46 17.89 -8.37 -9.98
N TRP A 47 16.91 -7.47 -10.14
CA TRP A 47 16.39 -6.68 -9.03
C TRP A 47 15.79 -7.51 -7.88
N VAL A 48 15.31 -8.72 -8.16
CA VAL A 48 14.77 -9.63 -7.13
C VAL A 48 15.88 -10.09 -6.18
N ASP A 49 17.10 -10.32 -6.70
CA ASP A 49 18.28 -10.61 -5.89
C ASP A 49 18.65 -9.44 -4.98
N GLU A 50 18.63 -8.22 -5.51
CA GLU A 50 18.91 -7.01 -4.73
C GLU A 50 17.85 -6.78 -3.65
N PHE A 51 16.58 -7.02 -3.94
CA PHE A 51 15.52 -6.92 -2.94
C PHE A 51 15.75 -7.87 -1.76
N LYS A 52 16.21 -9.10 -2.05
CA LYS A 52 16.58 -10.06 -1.01
C LYS A 52 17.75 -9.57 -0.15
N LYS A 53 18.78 -8.99 -0.78
CA LYS A 53 19.96 -8.43 -0.08
C LYS A 53 19.59 -7.25 0.82
N LEU A 54 18.62 -6.43 0.40
CA LEU A 54 18.06 -5.32 1.17
C LEU A 54 17.04 -5.77 2.24
N GLY A 55 16.77 -7.07 2.31
CA GLY A 55 15.89 -7.66 3.32
C GLY A 55 14.40 -7.51 3.05
N PHE A 56 14.00 -7.06 1.86
CA PHE A 56 12.60 -7.08 1.47
C PHE A 56 12.09 -8.52 1.38
N ASN A 57 10.84 -8.72 1.80
CA ASN A 57 10.22 -10.05 1.84
C ASN A 57 8.83 -10.07 1.17
N ILE A 58 8.39 -8.97 0.59
CA ILE A 58 7.13 -8.88 -0.15
C ILE A 58 7.23 -7.84 -1.28
N ILE A 59 6.44 -8.02 -2.34
CA ILE A 59 6.19 -6.97 -3.34
C ILE A 59 4.68 -6.83 -3.61
N ARG A 60 4.26 -5.59 -3.88
CA ARG A 60 2.97 -5.27 -4.51
C ARG A 60 3.19 -5.26 -6.01
N LEU A 61 2.75 -6.30 -6.71
CA LEU A 61 2.97 -6.45 -8.15
C LEU A 61 1.77 -5.91 -8.90
N GLY A 62 1.94 -4.71 -9.48
CA GLY A 62 0.88 -4.01 -10.19
C GLY A 62 0.58 -4.63 -11.55
N MET A 63 -0.70 -4.83 -11.82
CA MET A 63 -1.29 -5.22 -13.09
C MET A 63 -2.44 -4.25 -13.41
N THR A 64 -2.79 -4.06 -14.67
CA THR A 64 -3.99 -3.28 -15.01
C THR A 64 -4.99 -4.10 -15.80
N TRP A 65 -6.26 -3.80 -15.59
CA TRP A 65 -7.35 -4.50 -16.27
C TRP A 65 -7.19 -4.44 -17.79
N SER A 66 -6.67 -3.33 -18.30
CA SER A 66 -6.43 -3.10 -19.72
C SER A 66 -5.44 -4.07 -20.35
N VAL A 67 -4.47 -4.57 -19.58
CA VAL A 67 -3.50 -5.56 -20.08
C VAL A 67 -3.97 -6.98 -19.82
N VAL A 68 -4.62 -7.23 -18.68
CA VAL A 68 -5.12 -8.56 -18.35
C VAL A 68 -6.27 -8.96 -19.29
N GLU A 69 -7.17 -8.03 -19.63
CA GLU A 69 -8.34 -8.27 -20.48
C GLU A 69 -8.45 -7.18 -21.58
N PRO A 70 -7.54 -7.17 -22.58
CA PRO A 70 -7.50 -6.13 -23.61
C PRO A 70 -8.74 -6.10 -24.50
N GLU A 71 -9.41 -7.24 -24.66
CA GLU A 71 -10.71 -7.39 -25.30
C GLU A 71 -11.65 -8.12 -24.35
N LYS A 72 -12.92 -7.72 -24.32
CA LYS A 72 -13.94 -8.31 -23.44
C LYS A 72 -13.97 -9.84 -23.55
N GLY A 73 -13.75 -10.53 -22.43
CA GLY A 73 -13.70 -11.99 -22.31
C GLY A 73 -12.46 -12.66 -22.90
N LYS A 74 -11.45 -11.92 -23.35
CA LYS A 74 -10.20 -12.46 -23.87
C LYS A 74 -9.03 -12.03 -23.01
N TYR A 75 -8.53 -12.96 -22.20
CA TYR A 75 -7.43 -12.71 -21.28
C TYR A 75 -6.06 -12.84 -21.97
N ASN A 76 -5.13 -11.99 -21.57
CA ASN A 76 -3.77 -11.94 -22.10
C ASN A 76 -2.87 -12.94 -21.37
N GLU A 77 -2.91 -14.21 -21.78
CA GLU A 77 -2.11 -15.28 -21.17
C GLU A 77 -0.60 -15.05 -21.26
N GLU A 78 -0.12 -14.37 -22.31
CA GLU A 78 1.30 -14.07 -22.45
C GLU A 78 1.78 -13.08 -21.38
N TYR A 79 0.96 -12.06 -21.08
CA TYR A 79 1.20 -11.18 -19.95
C TYR A 79 1.16 -11.92 -18.62
N LEU A 80 0.17 -12.79 -18.40
CA LEU A 80 0.09 -13.58 -17.15
C LEU A 80 1.28 -14.53 -16.99
N ASN A 81 1.83 -15.07 -18.08
CA ASN A 81 3.08 -15.84 -18.05
C ASN A 81 4.29 -14.97 -17.63
N SER A 82 4.31 -13.68 -18.01
CA SER A 82 5.36 -12.75 -17.56
C SER A 82 5.27 -12.43 -16.07
N ILE A 83 4.05 -12.37 -15.52
CA ILE A 83 3.79 -12.25 -14.08
C ILE A 83 4.26 -13.51 -13.35
N GLU A 84 3.95 -14.71 -13.86
CA GLU A 84 4.42 -15.97 -13.29
C GLU A 84 5.94 -16.03 -13.19
N LYS A 85 6.68 -15.61 -14.23
CA LYS A 85 8.16 -15.55 -14.21
C LYS A 85 8.71 -14.67 -13.07
N ILE A 86 8.06 -13.53 -12.80
CA ILE A 86 8.43 -12.67 -11.67
C ILE A 86 8.16 -13.42 -10.37
N MET A 87 6.98 -14.03 -10.23
CA MET A 87 6.59 -14.76 -9.03
C MET A 87 7.51 -15.97 -8.76
N ASP A 88 7.95 -16.70 -9.80
CA ASP A 88 8.92 -17.80 -9.69
C ASP A 88 10.24 -17.31 -9.11
N CYS A 89 10.78 -16.20 -9.63
CA CYS A 89 12.01 -15.62 -9.12
C CYS A 89 11.84 -15.12 -7.67
N CYS A 90 10.72 -14.48 -7.36
CA CYS A 90 10.40 -14.09 -5.99
C CYS A 90 10.31 -15.32 -5.05
N HIS A 91 9.73 -16.42 -5.52
CA HIS A 91 9.64 -17.66 -4.76
C HIS A 91 11.02 -18.19 -4.35
N GLU A 92 11.95 -18.26 -5.30
CA GLU A 92 13.33 -18.72 -5.07
C GLU A 92 14.06 -17.88 -4.02
N LYS A 93 13.72 -16.60 -3.89
CA LYS A 93 14.34 -15.67 -2.91
C LYS A 93 13.56 -15.55 -1.61
N GLY A 94 12.39 -16.19 -1.50
CA GLY A 94 11.52 -16.11 -0.34
C GLY A 94 10.80 -14.77 -0.22
N ILE A 95 10.49 -14.14 -1.35
CA ILE A 95 9.75 -12.87 -1.46
C ILE A 95 8.30 -13.21 -1.83
N TYR A 96 7.36 -12.73 -1.03
CA TYR A 96 5.93 -12.88 -1.26
C TYR A 96 5.45 -11.88 -2.33
N VAL A 97 4.38 -12.22 -3.03
CA VAL A 97 3.77 -11.37 -4.06
C VAL A 97 2.28 -11.28 -3.79
N TYR A 98 1.76 -10.07 -3.67
CA TYR A 98 0.33 -9.85 -3.82
C TYR A 98 0.08 -9.04 -5.09
N LEU A 99 -0.97 -9.43 -5.78
CA LEU A 99 -1.31 -8.93 -7.10
C LEU A 99 -2.24 -7.73 -6.93
N ASP A 100 -1.84 -6.59 -7.47
CA ASP A 100 -2.61 -5.34 -7.42
C ASP A 100 -3.25 -5.07 -8.78
N MET A 101 -4.57 -4.89 -8.79
CA MET A 101 -5.28 -4.38 -9.96
C MET A 101 -5.27 -2.85 -9.94
N HIS A 102 -4.17 -2.34 -10.44
CA HIS A 102 -3.81 -0.94 -10.45
C HIS A 102 -4.69 -0.13 -11.41
N GLN A 103 -4.94 1.12 -11.03
CA GLN A 103 -5.55 2.13 -11.88
C GLN A 103 -5.20 3.52 -11.37
N ASP A 104 -5.03 4.45 -12.30
CA ASP A 104 -5.01 5.89 -12.06
C ASP A 104 -5.97 6.59 -13.01
N LEU A 105 -6.83 7.45 -12.48
CA LEU A 105 -7.83 8.21 -13.27
C LEU A 105 -8.74 7.31 -14.12
N PHE A 106 -8.94 6.06 -13.68
CA PHE A 106 -9.67 4.98 -14.33
C PHE A 106 -9.02 4.38 -15.59
N CYS A 107 -8.32 5.19 -16.41
CA CYS A 107 -7.78 4.74 -17.70
C CYS A 107 -6.73 5.69 -18.28
N ASN A 108 -6.06 5.25 -19.35
CA ASN A 108 -4.97 5.98 -20.01
C ASN A 108 -5.38 7.22 -20.84
N LYS A 109 -6.68 7.52 -20.96
CA LYS A 109 -7.18 8.57 -21.88
C LYS A 109 -6.84 10.00 -21.43
N THR A 110 -6.37 10.21 -20.21
CA THR A 110 -5.92 11.50 -19.68
C THR A 110 -4.44 11.79 -20.00
N GLY A 111 -3.69 10.80 -20.52
CA GLY A 111 -2.25 10.90 -20.73
C GLY A 111 -1.39 10.78 -19.46
N ALA A 112 -2.01 10.58 -18.29
CA ALA A 112 -1.34 10.36 -17.00
C ALA A 112 -2.09 9.34 -16.13
N GLY A 113 -2.96 8.53 -16.73
CA GLY A 113 -3.74 7.50 -16.04
C GLY A 113 -3.49 6.12 -16.64
N ASP A 114 -4.09 5.11 -16.02
CA ASP A 114 -4.03 3.70 -16.39
C ASP A 114 -5.19 2.94 -15.72
N GLY A 115 -5.33 1.64 -16.01
CA GLY A 115 -6.39 0.82 -15.42
C GLY A 115 -7.26 0.12 -16.46
N ALA A 116 -8.45 0.66 -16.73
CA ALA A 116 -9.49 -0.01 -17.53
C ALA A 116 -9.17 -0.10 -19.05
N PRO A 117 -9.53 -1.21 -19.71
CA PRO A 117 -9.41 -1.36 -21.16
C PRO A 117 -10.39 -0.45 -21.92
N ASP A 118 -10.07 -0.14 -23.18
CA ASP A 118 -10.88 0.74 -24.03
C ASP A 118 -12.35 0.33 -24.14
N TRP A 119 -12.62 -0.98 -24.23
CA TRP A 119 -13.99 -1.50 -24.32
C TRP A 119 -14.80 -1.31 -23.03
N ALA A 120 -14.14 -1.12 -21.88
CA ALA A 120 -14.78 -0.91 -20.58
C ALA A 120 -14.98 0.58 -20.23
N ILE A 121 -14.53 1.50 -21.08
CA ILE A 121 -14.59 2.94 -20.81
C ILE A 121 -15.85 3.55 -21.43
N ASP A 122 -16.75 4.04 -20.57
CA ASP A 122 -17.86 4.89 -20.98
C ASP A 122 -17.83 6.23 -20.23
N ALA A 123 -17.45 7.30 -20.93
CA ALA A 123 -17.44 8.67 -20.42
C ALA A 123 -18.69 9.48 -20.81
N GLY A 124 -19.68 8.86 -21.44
CA GLY A 124 -20.87 9.50 -21.98
C GLY A 124 -20.51 10.63 -22.96
N PRO A 125 -21.13 11.83 -22.84
CA PRO A 125 -20.87 12.95 -23.75
C PRO A 125 -19.55 13.69 -23.45
N TYR A 126 -18.82 13.31 -22.40
CA TYR A 126 -17.62 14.02 -21.97
C TYR A 126 -16.37 13.48 -22.65
N LYS A 127 -15.47 14.39 -23.02
CA LYS A 127 -14.15 14.05 -23.55
C LYS A 127 -13.13 14.04 -22.44
N PHE A 128 -12.23 13.06 -22.45
CA PHE A 128 -11.05 13.08 -21.60
C PHE A 128 -10.17 14.27 -21.95
N GLN A 129 -9.59 14.88 -20.92
CA GLN A 129 -8.69 16.02 -21.06
C GLN A 129 -7.32 15.59 -20.57
N LYS A 130 -6.28 16.03 -21.28
CA LYS A 130 -4.91 15.84 -20.81
C LYS A 130 -4.69 16.62 -19.51
N THR A 131 -4.03 15.99 -18.56
CA THR A 131 -3.56 16.63 -17.33
C THR A 131 -2.49 17.69 -17.68
N LYS A 132 -2.41 18.76 -16.89
CA LYS A 132 -1.54 19.91 -17.19
C LYS A 132 -0.59 20.31 -16.08
N ILE A 133 -1.08 20.38 -14.86
CA ILE A 133 -0.33 20.87 -13.68
C ILE A 133 0.05 19.70 -12.80
N VAL A 134 -0.93 18.86 -12.45
CA VAL A 134 -0.73 17.67 -11.59
C VAL A 134 -1.40 16.47 -12.24
N TRP A 135 -0.84 15.27 -12.07
CA TRP A 135 -1.41 14.04 -12.63
C TRP A 135 -2.85 13.80 -12.11
N ALA A 136 -3.12 14.06 -10.84
CA ALA A 136 -4.41 13.82 -10.19
C ALA A 136 -5.56 14.77 -10.62
N GLU A 137 -5.34 15.73 -11.52
CA GLU A 137 -6.36 16.72 -11.93
C GLU A 137 -7.68 16.12 -12.42
N GLY A 138 -7.59 14.95 -13.06
CA GLY A 138 -8.76 14.23 -13.55
C GLY A 138 -9.73 13.86 -12.41
N TYR A 139 -9.21 13.54 -11.22
CA TYR A 139 -10.02 13.29 -10.03
C TYR A 139 -10.72 14.56 -9.52
N PHE A 140 -10.11 15.73 -9.65
CA PHE A 140 -10.67 16.96 -9.06
C PHE A 140 -11.84 17.53 -9.87
N TRP A 141 -11.73 17.56 -11.21
CA TRP A 141 -12.74 18.17 -12.08
C TRP A 141 -12.96 17.46 -13.44
N GLY A 142 -12.26 16.36 -13.71
CA GLY A 142 -12.37 15.61 -14.96
C GLY A 142 -13.73 14.94 -15.12
N ARG A 143 -14.69 15.59 -15.79
CA ARG A 143 -16.05 15.05 -15.98
C ARG A 143 -16.09 13.70 -16.69
N ALA A 144 -15.16 13.44 -17.61
CA ALA A 144 -15.03 12.16 -18.28
C ALA A 144 -14.58 11.05 -17.31
N VAL A 145 -13.54 11.32 -16.51
CA VAL A 145 -13.07 10.42 -15.44
C VAL A 145 -14.20 10.13 -14.45
N HIS A 146 -14.87 11.18 -13.96
CA HIS A 146 -15.99 11.05 -13.03
C HIS A 146 -17.11 10.18 -13.60
N ARG A 147 -17.45 10.37 -14.88
CA ARG A 147 -18.49 9.58 -15.55
C ARG A 147 -18.07 8.12 -15.73
N ALA A 148 -16.81 7.85 -16.06
CA ALA A 148 -16.31 6.50 -16.22
C ALA A 148 -16.43 5.70 -14.91
N PHE A 149 -15.99 6.28 -13.79
CA PHE A 149 -16.20 5.71 -12.45
C PHE A 149 -17.70 5.55 -12.13
N ASP A 150 -18.53 6.58 -12.35
CA ASP A 150 -19.98 6.48 -12.08
C ASP A 150 -20.62 5.31 -12.85
N ASN A 151 -20.24 5.11 -14.12
CA ASN A 151 -20.73 4.01 -14.96
C ASN A 151 -20.21 2.65 -14.46
N PHE A 152 -18.96 2.57 -14.02
CA PHE A 152 -18.41 1.38 -13.37
C PHE A 152 -19.18 1.03 -12.09
N TRP A 153 -19.31 1.97 -11.14
CA TRP A 153 -20.00 1.76 -9.86
C TRP A 153 -21.51 1.54 -9.96
N THR A 154 -22.12 1.84 -11.11
CA THR A 154 -23.52 1.53 -11.39
C THR A 154 -23.70 0.21 -12.13
N ASN A 155 -22.62 -0.55 -12.32
CA ASN A 155 -22.57 -1.78 -13.09
C ASN A 155 -23.18 -1.60 -14.49
N LYS A 156 -22.83 -0.49 -15.15
CA LYS A 156 -23.38 -0.17 -16.47
C LYS A 156 -23.11 -1.32 -17.43
N LYS A 157 -24.12 -1.66 -18.25
CA LYS A 157 -23.99 -2.72 -19.24
C LYS A 157 -23.18 -2.28 -20.45
N ILE A 158 -22.26 -3.13 -20.89
CA ILE A 158 -21.57 -3.09 -22.17
C ILE A 158 -21.75 -4.45 -22.83
N ASP A 159 -22.37 -4.46 -24.01
CA ASP A 159 -22.72 -5.68 -24.75
C ASP A 159 -23.43 -6.72 -23.86
N ASN A 160 -24.48 -6.27 -23.15
CA ASN A 160 -25.36 -7.02 -22.22
C ASN A 160 -24.81 -7.36 -20.83
N ASP A 161 -23.50 -7.29 -20.62
CA ASP A 161 -22.85 -7.62 -19.34
C ASP A 161 -22.49 -6.36 -18.56
N GLY A 162 -22.64 -6.39 -17.23
CA GLY A 162 -22.29 -5.26 -16.37
C GLY A 162 -20.78 -5.12 -16.20
N LEU A 163 -20.27 -3.90 -16.15
CA LEU A 163 -18.85 -3.62 -15.96
C LEU A 163 -18.25 -4.25 -14.69
N LEU A 164 -18.97 -4.27 -13.58
CA LEU A 164 -18.54 -4.95 -12.35
C LEU A 164 -18.63 -6.47 -12.47
N ASP A 165 -19.50 -7.00 -13.33
CA ASP A 165 -19.54 -8.44 -13.62
C ASP A 165 -18.26 -8.83 -14.37
N CYS A 166 -17.94 -8.14 -15.47
CA CYS A 166 -16.73 -8.41 -16.25
C CYS A 166 -15.45 -8.26 -15.41
N PHE A 167 -15.36 -7.20 -14.59
CA PHE A 167 -14.20 -7.01 -13.72
C PHE A 167 -14.06 -8.13 -12.68
N ALA A 168 -15.17 -8.59 -12.10
CA ALA A 168 -15.14 -9.73 -11.18
C ALA A 168 -14.73 -11.02 -11.90
N ASP A 169 -15.25 -11.28 -13.11
CA ASP A 169 -14.88 -12.45 -13.91
C ASP A 169 -13.40 -12.45 -14.26
N MET A 170 -12.83 -11.30 -14.62
CA MET A 170 -11.39 -11.13 -14.81
C MET A 170 -10.59 -11.49 -13.55
N TRP A 171 -11.03 -11.02 -12.38
CA TRP A 171 -10.40 -11.42 -11.12
C TRP A 171 -10.52 -12.91 -10.82
N GLY A 172 -11.65 -13.52 -11.16
CA GLY A 172 -11.84 -14.97 -11.07
C GLY A 172 -10.82 -15.74 -11.92
N HIS A 173 -10.53 -15.25 -13.12
CA HIS A 173 -9.51 -15.80 -14.02
C HIS A 173 -8.09 -15.64 -13.45
N VAL A 174 -7.72 -14.44 -13.01
CA VAL A 174 -6.42 -14.18 -12.36
C VAL A 174 -6.22 -15.05 -11.13
N ALA A 175 -7.25 -15.17 -10.28
CA ALA A 175 -7.21 -16.00 -9.09
C ALA A 175 -7.05 -17.49 -9.44
N ASP A 176 -7.76 -17.99 -10.45
CA ASP A 176 -7.61 -19.38 -10.91
C ASP A 176 -6.20 -19.66 -11.43
N ARG A 177 -5.62 -18.71 -12.19
CA ARG A 177 -4.27 -18.82 -12.76
C ARG A 177 -3.16 -18.92 -11.71
N PHE A 178 -3.27 -18.19 -10.61
CA PHE A 178 -2.18 -18.05 -9.62
C PHE A 178 -2.44 -18.72 -8.26
N LYS A 179 -3.61 -19.33 -8.04
CA LYS A 179 -4.00 -19.89 -6.73
C LYS A 179 -2.98 -20.85 -6.10
N ASP A 180 -2.25 -21.59 -6.91
CA ASP A 180 -1.29 -22.61 -6.45
C ASP A 180 0.16 -22.10 -6.47
N HIS A 181 0.41 -20.86 -6.88
CA HIS A 181 1.75 -20.30 -6.94
C HIS A 181 2.33 -20.09 -5.52
N PRO A 182 3.50 -20.67 -5.18
CA PRO A 182 4.04 -20.61 -3.81
C PRO A 182 4.38 -19.22 -3.27
N ALA A 183 4.68 -18.26 -4.15
CA ALA A 183 4.91 -16.86 -3.77
C ALA A 183 3.62 -16.06 -3.51
N LEU A 184 2.44 -16.58 -3.86
CA LEU A 184 1.18 -15.85 -3.72
C LEU A 184 0.89 -15.54 -2.25
N PHE A 185 0.77 -14.25 -1.95
CA PHE A 185 0.31 -13.71 -0.68
C PHE A 185 -1.18 -13.38 -0.70
N GLY A 186 -1.65 -12.77 -1.78
CA GLY A 186 -3.03 -12.31 -1.86
C GLY A 186 -3.36 -11.44 -3.07
N PHE A 187 -4.54 -10.83 -3.00
CA PHE A 187 -5.18 -10.11 -4.10
C PHE A 187 -5.63 -8.73 -3.61
N ASP A 188 -5.05 -7.70 -4.21
CA ASP A 188 -5.39 -6.30 -3.99
C ASP A 188 -6.30 -5.79 -5.11
N VAL A 189 -7.60 -5.73 -4.77
CA VAL A 189 -8.69 -5.88 -5.75
C VAL A 189 -8.85 -4.66 -6.64
N PHE A 190 -8.58 -3.46 -6.13
CA PHE A 190 -8.80 -2.21 -6.85
C PHE A 190 -8.05 -1.06 -6.19
N ASN A 191 -7.02 -0.57 -6.87
CA ASN A 191 -6.21 0.57 -6.42
C ASN A 191 -7.02 1.85 -6.25
N GLU A 192 -6.86 2.52 -5.11
CA GLU A 192 -7.38 3.84 -4.75
C GLU A 192 -8.81 4.13 -5.26
N PRO A 193 -9.84 3.41 -4.77
CA PRO A 193 -11.21 3.52 -5.26
C PRO A 193 -11.74 4.97 -5.22
N PHE A 194 -12.08 5.51 -6.40
CA PHE A 194 -12.51 6.89 -6.53
C PHE A 194 -14.04 7.03 -6.65
N PRO A 195 -14.71 7.91 -5.88
CA PRO A 195 -16.18 8.04 -5.85
C PRO A 195 -16.87 8.64 -7.09
N GLY A 196 -16.17 8.74 -8.22
CA GLY A 196 -16.68 9.36 -9.44
C GLY A 196 -17.11 10.82 -9.22
N LYS A 197 -18.33 11.18 -9.62
CA LYS A 197 -18.81 12.56 -9.52
C LYS A 197 -18.87 13.09 -8.09
N ASP A 198 -19.10 12.22 -7.10
CA ASP A 198 -19.09 12.62 -5.69
C ASP A 198 -17.68 12.97 -5.21
N GLY A 199 -16.65 12.39 -5.81
CA GLY A 199 -15.27 12.77 -5.56
C GLY A 199 -14.98 14.23 -5.93
N GLY A 200 -15.42 14.68 -7.11
CA GLY A 200 -15.34 16.09 -7.49
C GLY A 200 -16.09 17.04 -6.53
N LYS A 201 -17.14 16.57 -5.85
CA LYS A 201 -17.82 17.33 -4.79
C LYS A 201 -17.02 17.36 -3.49
N VAL A 202 -16.36 16.25 -3.13
CA VAL A 202 -15.44 16.17 -1.98
C VAL A 202 -14.33 17.20 -2.14
N PHE A 203 -13.66 17.24 -3.30
CA PHE A 203 -12.62 18.24 -3.57
C PHE A 203 -13.11 19.68 -3.33
N ARG A 204 -14.26 20.07 -3.91
CA ARG A 204 -14.83 21.42 -3.70
C ARG A 204 -15.17 21.71 -2.24
N LYS A 205 -15.65 20.71 -1.49
CA LYS A 205 -15.92 20.85 -0.06
C LYS A 205 -14.65 21.06 0.75
N ILE A 206 -13.59 20.32 0.44
CA ILE A 206 -12.26 20.49 1.06
C ILE A 206 -11.73 21.90 0.79
N ILE A 207 -11.72 22.36 -0.47
CA ILE A 207 -11.26 23.71 -0.82
C ILE A 207 -12.10 24.80 -0.14
N GLY A 208 -13.43 24.65 -0.12
CA GLY A 208 -14.30 25.61 0.58
C GLY A 208 -14.08 25.62 2.10
N LYS A 209 -13.83 24.44 2.70
CA LYS A 209 -13.53 24.32 4.12
C LYS A 209 -12.16 24.89 4.47
N LEU A 210 -11.14 24.66 3.63
CA LEU A 210 -9.82 25.26 3.72
C LEU A 210 -9.96 26.79 3.80
N ALA A 211 -10.60 27.41 2.80
CA ALA A 211 -10.80 28.86 2.78
C ALA A 211 -11.49 29.38 4.06
N ARG A 212 -12.52 28.68 4.54
CA ARG A 212 -13.20 29.04 5.78
C ARG A 212 -12.28 28.93 6.99
N VAL A 213 -11.58 27.81 7.14
CA VAL A 213 -10.67 27.55 8.27
C VAL A 213 -9.55 28.59 8.29
N THR A 214 -8.93 28.88 7.16
CA THR A 214 -7.89 29.92 7.02
C THR A 214 -8.37 31.30 7.50
N LEU A 215 -9.65 31.63 7.26
CA LEU A 215 -10.21 32.93 7.62
C LEU A 215 -10.67 33.02 9.08
N VAL A 216 -11.23 31.94 9.64
CA VAL A 216 -11.98 32.01 10.92
C VAL A 216 -11.38 31.19 12.06
N ASP A 217 -10.52 30.21 11.78
CA ASP A 217 -10.00 29.32 12.81
C ASP A 217 -8.97 30.05 13.68
N LYS A 218 -9.22 30.04 14.99
CA LYS A 218 -8.39 30.77 15.96
C LYS A 218 -7.02 30.12 16.15
N ARG A 219 -6.85 28.84 15.83
CA ARG A 219 -5.57 28.14 15.87
C ARG A 219 -4.58 28.72 14.85
N LEU A 220 -5.09 29.31 13.77
CA LEU A 220 -4.28 29.93 12.72
C LEU A 220 -4.01 31.42 13.01
N SER A 221 -2.74 31.80 13.03
CA SER A 221 -2.35 33.22 13.09
C SER A 221 -2.35 33.82 11.68
N ARG A 222 -3.34 34.67 11.38
CA ARG A 222 -3.45 35.33 10.07
C ARG A 222 -2.25 36.23 9.75
N CYS A 223 -1.68 36.89 10.75
CA CYS A 223 -0.46 37.67 10.58
C CYS A 223 0.74 36.79 10.18
N LYS A 224 0.90 35.61 10.79
CA LYS A 224 1.96 34.66 10.41
C LYS A 224 1.72 34.07 9.03
N LEU A 225 0.49 33.67 8.72
CA LEU A 225 0.11 33.19 7.39
C LEU A 225 0.43 34.21 6.30
N LEU A 226 0.05 35.48 6.49
CA LEU A 226 0.37 36.55 5.55
C LEU A 226 1.88 36.79 5.44
N LYS A 227 2.59 36.77 6.57
CA LYS A 227 4.05 36.91 6.60
C LYS A 227 4.73 35.82 5.77
N ASP A 228 4.34 34.56 5.94
CA ASP A 228 4.96 33.43 5.26
C ASP A 228 4.51 33.35 3.79
N ALA A 229 3.27 33.74 3.48
CA ALA A 229 2.78 33.83 2.10
C ALA A 229 3.49 34.92 1.27
N LEU A 230 3.94 36.00 1.92
CA LEU A 230 4.74 37.07 1.32
C LEU A 230 6.25 36.81 1.44
N GLY A 231 6.66 35.77 2.16
CA GLY A 231 8.03 35.37 2.36
C GLY A 231 8.67 34.76 1.11
N LYS A 232 9.99 34.53 1.20
CA LYS A 232 10.75 33.87 0.12
C LYS A 232 10.33 32.41 -0.06
N GLU A 233 10.06 31.71 1.04
CA GLU A 233 9.62 30.31 1.05
C GLU A 233 8.12 30.22 1.32
N LYS A 234 7.31 30.52 0.31
CA LYS A 234 5.85 30.54 0.42
C LYS A 234 5.25 29.21 0.90
N ILE A 235 5.98 28.11 0.72
CA ILE A 235 5.55 26.76 1.13
C ILE A 235 5.36 26.63 2.65
N LYS A 236 6.08 27.45 3.45
CA LYS A 236 5.96 27.49 4.92
C LYS A 236 4.56 27.88 5.42
N VAL A 237 3.72 28.44 4.55
CA VAL A 237 2.29 28.63 4.84
C VAL A 237 1.63 27.31 5.27
N LEU A 238 2.10 26.16 4.74
CA LEU A 238 1.54 24.85 5.04
C LEU A 238 1.92 24.32 6.43
N ASP A 239 2.99 24.83 7.04
CA ASP A 239 3.41 24.46 8.40
C ASP A 239 2.36 24.86 9.45
N HIS A 240 1.54 25.88 9.14
CA HIS A 240 0.46 26.32 10.01
C HIS A 240 -0.74 25.37 10.01
N TYR A 241 -0.85 24.49 9.02
CA TYR A 241 -1.92 23.50 8.91
C TYR A 241 -1.45 22.18 9.53
N THR A 242 -1.37 22.18 10.86
CA THR A 242 -1.07 21.00 11.70
C THR A 242 -2.10 19.89 11.47
N GLY A 243 -1.79 18.66 11.90
CA GLY A 243 -2.63 17.49 11.67
C GLY A 243 -4.10 17.67 12.07
N ASP A 244 -4.37 18.30 13.22
CA ASP A 244 -5.72 18.57 13.72
C ASP A 244 -6.48 19.61 12.87
N ILE A 245 -5.79 20.63 12.34
CA ILE A 245 -6.36 21.62 11.43
C ILE A 245 -6.61 20.97 10.06
N PHE A 246 -5.64 20.21 9.57
CA PHE A 246 -5.74 19.46 8.32
C PHE A 246 -6.91 18.47 8.36
N HIS A 247 -7.05 17.68 9.43
CA HIS A 247 -8.19 16.80 9.66
C HIS A 247 -9.53 17.55 9.62
N THR A 248 -9.60 18.71 10.29
CA THR A 248 -10.80 19.57 10.29
C THR A 248 -11.20 19.99 8.86
N ILE A 249 -10.22 20.18 7.98
CA ILE A 249 -10.44 20.60 6.59
C ILE A 249 -10.92 19.41 5.74
N VAL A 250 -10.19 18.30 5.78
CA VAL A 250 -10.46 17.15 4.91
C VAL A 250 -11.78 16.46 5.25
N CYS A 251 -12.17 16.40 6.54
CA CYS A 251 -13.44 15.82 6.99
C CYS A 251 -14.69 16.56 6.45
N ALA A 252 -14.53 17.68 5.75
CA ALA A 252 -15.62 18.26 4.96
C ALA A 252 -16.18 17.30 3.90
N GLY A 253 -15.38 16.33 3.44
CA GLY A 253 -15.76 15.29 2.49
C GLY A 253 -16.41 14.05 3.10
N GLU A 254 -16.33 13.87 4.42
CA GLU A 254 -16.59 12.60 5.11
C GLU A 254 -17.92 11.97 4.73
N LYS A 255 -19.04 12.71 4.79
CA LYS A 255 -20.36 12.18 4.47
C LYS A 255 -20.45 11.56 3.06
N LEU A 256 -19.73 12.10 2.09
CA LEU A 256 -19.72 11.57 0.72
C LEU A 256 -18.86 10.32 0.61
N ILE A 257 -17.71 10.29 1.29
CA ILE A 257 -16.83 9.11 1.35
C ILE A 257 -17.52 7.97 2.08
N ASN A 258 -18.10 8.21 3.25
CA ASN A 258 -18.86 7.22 4.01
C ASN A 258 -19.96 6.56 3.18
N LYS A 259 -20.67 7.37 2.38
CA LYS A 259 -21.70 6.88 1.46
C LYS A 259 -21.11 6.00 0.37
N PHE A 260 -19.99 6.42 -0.24
CA PHE A 260 -19.31 5.66 -1.27
C PHE A 260 -18.78 4.33 -0.73
N ASP A 261 -18.07 4.35 0.40
CA ASP A 261 -17.53 3.17 1.08
C ASP A 261 -18.62 2.11 1.28
N THR A 262 -19.73 2.50 1.89
CA THR A 262 -20.79 1.58 2.33
C THR A 262 -21.77 1.18 1.22
N GLU A 263 -22.13 2.09 0.31
CA GLU A 263 -23.16 1.84 -0.71
C GLU A 263 -22.58 1.40 -2.07
N ARG A 264 -21.28 1.59 -2.32
CA ARG A 264 -20.64 1.29 -3.62
C ARG A 264 -19.44 0.38 -3.49
N TYR A 265 -18.43 0.78 -2.72
CA TYR A 265 -17.16 0.07 -2.69
C TYR A 265 -17.26 -1.29 -1.99
N MET A 266 -17.86 -1.35 -0.80
CA MET A 266 -18.02 -2.64 -0.11
C MET A 266 -18.90 -3.65 -0.87
N PRO A 267 -20.05 -3.27 -1.46
CA PRO A 267 -20.80 -4.17 -2.34
C PRO A 267 -19.99 -4.68 -3.55
N PHE A 268 -19.15 -3.83 -4.14
CA PHE A 268 -18.22 -4.21 -5.19
C PHE A 268 -17.17 -5.21 -4.69
N LEU A 269 -16.51 -4.92 -3.56
CA LEU A 269 -15.52 -5.83 -2.99
C LEU A 269 -16.12 -7.18 -2.64
N ASN A 270 -17.29 -7.23 -2.00
CA ASN A 270 -17.96 -8.48 -1.66
C ASN A 270 -18.28 -9.33 -2.91
N LYS A 271 -18.70 -8.67 -4.00
CA LYS A 271 -18.95 -9.34 -5.29
C LYS A 271 -17.67 -9.94 -5.88
N THR A 272 -16.62 -9.12 -6.01
CA THR A 272 -15.35 -9.57 -6.59
C THR A 272 -14.67 -10.61 -5.72
N ALA A 273 -14.72 -10.45 -4.39
CA ALA A 273 -14.25 -11.43 -3.42
C ALA A 273 -14.98 -12.77 -3.57
N SER A 274 -16.31 -12.75 -3.71
CA SER A 274 -17.08 -13.98 -3.94
C SER A 274 -16.61 -14.68 -5.22
N LYS A 275 -16.33 -13.91 -6.29
CA LYS A 275 -15.82 -14.46 -7.54
C LYS A 275 -14.40 -15.04 -7.43
N ILE A 276 -13.50 -14.38 -6.69
CA ILE A 276 -12.17 -14.94 -6.37
C ILE A 276 -12.31 -16.24 -5.57
N ARG A 277 -13.25 -16.27 -4.60
CA ARG A 277 -13.51 -17.45 -3.76
C ARG A 277 -14.22 -18.61 -4.47
N GLU A 278 -14.80 -18.39 -5.65
CA GLU A 278 -15.21 -19.49 -6.53
C GLU A 278 -14.00 -20.24 -7.08
N SER A 279 -12.88 -19.55 -7.34
CA SER A 279 -11.65 -20.12 -7.89
C SER A 279 -10.70 -20.71 -6.84
N THR A 280 -10.61 -20.09 -5.64
CA THR A 280 -9.65 -20.48 -4.60
C THR A 280 -10.01 -19.98 -3.20
N ASP A 281 -9.69 -20.77 -2.17
CA ASP A 281 -9.73 -20.37 -0.75
C ASP A 281 -8.40 -19.76 -0.25
N LYS A 282 -7.38 -19.71 -1.11
CA LYS A 282 -6.04 -19.20 -0.79
C LYS A 282 -5.93 -17.69 -1.04
N GLY A 283 -4.91 -17.08 -0.43
CA GLY A 283 -4.57 -15.67 -0.60
C GLY A 283 -5.42 -14.74 0.27
N VAL A 284 -4.76 -13.71 0.80
CA VAL A 284 -5.41 -12.64 1.56
C VAL A 284 -6.11 -11.67 0.60
N LEU A 285 -7.36 -11.29 0.88
CA LEU A 285 -8.05 -10.22 0.15
C LEU A 285 -7.78 -8.87 0.80
N PHE A 286 -7.32 -7.90 0.02
CA PHE A 286 -6.99 -6.58 0.53
C PHE A 286 -8.19 -5.65 0.39
N ILE A 287 -8.43 -4.86 1.44
CA ILE A 287 -9.42 -3.79 1.46
C ILE A 287 -8.66 -2.47 1.40
N GLU A 288 -8.69 -1.78 0.26
CA GLU A 288 -8.12 -0.44 0.17
C GLU A 288 -9.03 0.62 0.76
N ASN A 289 -8.51 1.82 1.00
CA ASN A 289 -9.34 2.99 1.31
C ASN A 289 -9.65 3.80 0.05
N SER A 290 -10.75 4.56 0.06
CA SER A 290 -11.04 5.52 -1.02
C SER A 290 -9.86 6.46 -1.27
N TYR A 291 -9.63 6.90 -2.52
CA TYR A 291 -8.60 7.88 -2.90
C TYR A 291 -8.52 9.09 -1.93
N TYR A 292 -9.67 9.60 -1.49
CA TYR A 292 -9.73 10.76 -0.59
C TYR A 292 -9.35 10.44 0.86
N SER A 293 -9.39 9.19 1.26
CA SER A 293 -8.93 8.75 2.58
C SER A 293 -7.40 8.74 2.68
N ASN A 294 -6.66 8.84 1.58
CA ASN A 294 -5.20 9.11 1.60
C ASN A 294 -4.86 10.44 2.31
N LEU A 295 -5.84 11.36 2.37
CA LEU A 295 -5.75 12.63 3.11
C LEU A 295 -6.21 12.50 4.57
N GLY A 296 -6.52 11.30 5.06
CA GLY A 296 -7.01 11.10 6.43
C GLY A 296 -8.50 11.40 6.61
N ILE A 297 -9.30 11.33 5.56
CA ILE A 297 -10.77 11.27 5.70
C ILE A 297 -11.14 9.90 6.25
N PRO A 298 -11.94 9.82 7.35
CA PRO A 298 -12.33 8.55 7.95
C PRO A 298 -12.88 7.58 6.91
N CYS A 299 -12.32 6.36 6.88
CA CYS A 299 -12.78 5.28 6.03
C CYS A 299 -13.83 4.48 6.80
N LEU A 300 -14.99 4.22 6.19
CA LEU A 300 -16.09 3.41 6.76
C LEU A 300 -16.22 2.04 6.11
N ASN A 301 -15.19 1.58 5.40
CA ASN A 301 -15.14 0.20 4.93
C ASN A 301 -15.36 -0.79 6.08
N THR A 302 -16.05 -1.87 5.77
CA THR A 302 -16.34 -2.98 6.67
C THR A 302 -15.52 -4.19 6.25
N PRO A 303 -15.43 -5.24 7.09
CA PRO A 303 -14.88 -6.51 6.64
C PRO A 303 -15.61 -7.02 5.39
N ILE A 304 -14.86 -7.63 4.47
CA ILE A 304 -15.43 -8.30 3.29
C ILE A 304 -16.36 -9.43 3.77
N GLU A 305 -17.48 -9.57 3.07
CA GLU A 305 -18.41 -10.68 3.24
C GLU A 305 -18.51 -11.52 1.96
N VAL A 306 -18.36 -12.83 2.11
CA VAL A 306 -18.60 -13.83 1.06
C VAL A 306 -19.69 -14.76 1.56
N ASN A 307 -20.75 -14.93 0.76
CA ASN A 307 -21.93 -15.73 1.13
C ASN A 307 -22.56 -15.33 2.49
N GLY A 308 -22.58 -14.01 2.78
CA GLY A 308 -23.14 -13.45 4.02
C GLY A 308 -22.32 -13.75 5.29
N LYS A 309 -21.06 -14.17 5.14
CA LYS A 309 -20.13 -14.40 6.25
C LYS A 309 -18.87 -13.57 6.05
N ARG A 310 -18.31 -13.08 7.15
CA ARG A 310 -17.01 -12.42 7.16
C ARG A 310 -15.95 -13.33 6.54
N GLU A 311 -15.24 -12.83 5.53
CA GLU A 311 -14.08 -13.48 4.93
C GLU A 311 -12.96 -13.61 5.97
N PRO A 312 -12.44 -14.82 6.26
CA PRO A 312 -11.40 -14.98 7.28
C PRO A 312 -10.01 -14.49 6.83
N GLN A 313 -9.69 -14.52 5.52
CA GLN A 313 -8.40 -14.14 4.97
C GLN A 313 -8.49 -12.77 4.30
N GLN A 314 -8.51 -11.72 5.11
CA GLN A 314 -8.56 -10.33 4.63
C GLN A 314 -7.66 -9.41 5.45
N CYS A 315 -7.13 -8.36 4.81
CA CYS A 315 -6.37 -7.31 5.48
C CYS A 315 -6.87 -5.92 5.07
N PHE A 316 -6.52 -4.92 5.86
CA PHE A 316 -6.69 -3.52 5.47
C PHE A 316 -5.41 -3.03 4.80
N SER A 317 -5.54 -2.45 3.60
CA SER A 317 -4.44 -1.95 2.79
C SER A 317 -4.59 -0.44 2.56
N PRO A 318 -4.39 0.40 3.59
CA PRO A 318 -4.51 1.82 3.41
C PRO A 318 -3.33 2.40 2.64
N HIS A 319 -3.57 3.51 1.95
CA HIS A 319 -2.54 4.43 1.48
C HIS A 319 -2.63 5.73 2.28
N GLY A 320 -1.53 6.46 2.37
CA GLY A 320 -1.53 7.72 3.11
C GLY A 320 -0.39 8.63 2.67
N TYR A 321 -0.75 9.86 2.29
CA TYR A 321 0.17 10.78 1.65
C TYR A 321 0.06 12.19 2.22
N ASP A 322 1.22 12.75 2.61
CA ASP A 322 1.31 14.18 2.83
C ASP A 322 1.21 14.93 1.50
N LEU A 323 0.84 16.21 1.53
CA LEU A 323 0.59 17.04 0.35
C LEU A 323 1.77 17.18 -0.62
N MET A 324 3.00 16.83 -0.20
CA MET A 324 4.25 17.09 -0.94
C MET A 324 4.98 15.86 -1.46
N VAL A 325 4.48 14.66 -1.17
CA VAL A 325 5.20 13.38 -1.33
C VAL A 325 5.70 13.08 -2.75
N ASP A 326 4.97 13.52 -3.78
CA ASP A 326 5.31 13.30 -5.20
C ASP A 326 5.86 14.56 -5.87
N THR A 327 6.54 15.42 -5.11
CA THR A 327 7.05 16.69 -5.62
C THR A 327 8.46 16.97 -5.12
N PRO A 328 9.22 17.86 -5.78
CA PRO A 328 10.49 18.35 -5.24
C PRO A 328 10.39 19.06 -3.87
N LEU A 329 9.16 19.23 -3.34
CA LEU A 329 8.87 19.82 -2.06
C LEU A 329 8.70 18.77 -0.94
N TYR A 330 8.98 17.49 -1.20
CA TYR A 330 8.77 16.41 -0.22
C TYR A 330 9.51 16.66 1.11
N LYS A 331 10.65 17.37 1.07
CA LYS A 331 11.36 17.84 2.28
C LYS A 331 10.55 18.73 3.24
N TYR A 332 9.41 19.25 2.80
CA TYR A 332 8.46 20.02 3.61
C TYR A 332 7.24 19.19 4.06
N ALA A 333 7.30 17.87 3.92
CA ALA A 333 6.25 17.00 4.43
C ALA A 333 6.13 17.09 5.95
N SER A 334 4.90 16.93 6.46
CA SER A 334 4.62 17.14 7.88
C SER A 334 4.35 15.85 8.62
N ASN A 335 5.19 15.57 9.62
CA ASN A 335 4.96 14.46 10.57
C ASN A 335 3.60 14.57 11.26
N SER A 336 3.17 15.79 11.63
CA SER A 336 1.88 16.02 12.27
C SER A 336 0.69 15.69 11.36
N ARG A 337 0.79 15.94 10.05
CA ARG A 337 -0.27 15.57 9.10
C ARG A 337 -0.33 14.07 8.89
N VAL A 338 0.80 13.40 8.69
CA VAL A 338 0.80 11.93 8.53
C VAL A 338 0.38 11.20 9.81
N GLU A 339 0.67 11.72 11.00
CA GLU A 339 0.09 11.23 12.27
C GLU A 339 -1.44 11.27 12.23
N SER A 340 -2.01 12.37 11.75
CA SER A 340 -3.46 12.49 11.62
C SER A 340 -4.02 11.55 10.56
N ILE A 341 -3.33 11.37 9.43
CA ILE A 341 -3.77 10.50 8.32
C ILE A 341 -3.78 9.04 8.78
N PHE A 342 -2.62 8.52 9.17
CA PHE A 342 -2.48 7.13 9.59
C PHE A 342 -3.14 6.85 10.94
N GLY A 343 -3.34 7.86 11.78
CA GLY A 343 -4.21 7.75 12.97
C GLY A 343 -5.65 7.36 12.61
N GLN A 344 -6.22 7.92 11.53
CA GLN A 344 -7.55 7.50 11.06
C GLN A 344 -7.55 6.09 10.46
N HIS A 345 -6.46 5.69 9.80
CA HIS A 345 -6.30 4.31 9.34
C HIS A 345 -6.21 3.35 10.52
N ARG A 346 -5.57 3.73 11.64
CA ARG A 346 -5.54 2.94 12.87
C ARG A 346 -6.93 2.77 13.48
N VAL A 347 -7.73 3.83 13.55
CA VAL A 347 -9.14 3.74 13.99
C VAL A 347 -9.93 2.76 13.10
N THR A 348 -9.70 2.80 11.79
CA THR A 348 -10.35 1.90 10.83
C THR A 348 -9.90 0.44 11.04
N GLN A 349 -8.60 0.20 11.21
CA GLN A 349 -8.05 -1.11 11.54
C GLN A 349 -8.71 -1.70 12.78
N GLU A 350 -8.74 -0.96 13.88
CA GLU A 350 -9.30 -1.42 15.16
C GLU A 350 -10.79 -1.72 15.05
N ARG A 351 -11.54 -0.91 14.29
CA ARG A 351 -12.95 -1.20 14.01
C ARG A 351 -13.13 -2.49 13.22
N MET A 352 -12.29 -2.71 12.20
CA MET A 352 -12.42 -3.89 11.35
C MET A 352 -11.84 -5.16 11.99
N GLN A 353 -10.91 -5.06 12.94
CA GLN A 353 -10.17 -6.19 13.51
C GLN A 353 -9.38 -6.96 12.44
N ASN A 354 -8.74 -6.24 11.52
CA ASN A 354 -7.90 -6.79 10.45
C ASN A 354 -6.41 -6.45 10.68
N PRO A 355 -5.46 -7.25 10.17
CA PRO A 355 -4.08 -6.81 10.06
C PRO A 355 -3.96 -5.71 9.00
N VAL A 356 -2.86 -4.95 9.06
CA VAL A 356 -2.57 -3.91 8.09
C VAL A 356 -1.29 -4.23 7.33
N LEU A 357 -1.39 -4.10 6.02
CA LEU A 357 -0.26 -3.99 5.12
C LEU A 357 -0.48 -2.70 4.33
N VAL A 358 0.26 -1.64 4.62
CA VAL A 358 0.15 -0.34 3.93
C VAL A 358 0.54 -0.54 2.47
N GLY A 359 -0.44 -0.49 1.55
CA GLY A 359 -0.26 -0.81 0.12
C GLY A 359 0.66 0.18 -0.60
N GLU A 360 0.56 1.46 -0.26
CA GLU A 360 1.45 2.48 -0.75
C GLU A 360 1.71 3.57 0.30
N TRP A 361 2.98 3.95 0.41
CA TRP A 361 3.42 5.08 1.21
C TRP A 361 4.79 5.55 0.73
N GLY A 362 5.14 6.77 1.10
CA GLY A 362 6.38 7.39 0.68
C GLY A 362 6.33 7.87 -0.77
N GLY A 363 7.43 8.45 -1.20
CA GLY A 363 7.62 8.99 -2.55
C GLY A 363 9.08 9.36 -2.71
N HIS A 364 9.44 10.01 -3.81
CA HIS A 364 10.82 10.34 -4.11
C HIS A 364 10.99 11.83 -4.39
N SER A 365 12.09 12.38 -3.89
CA SER A 365 12.53 13.74 -4.17
C SER A 365 14.05 13.78 -4.15
N GLU A 366 14.63 14.73 -4.88
CA GLU A 366 16.07 14.98 -4.85
C GLU A 366 16.56 15.35 -3.43
N GLY A 367 17.79 14.94 -3.12
CA GLY A 367 18.45 15.19 -1.85
C GLY A 367 17.97 14.29 -0.70
N THR A 368 18.50 14.52 0.50
CA THR A 368 18.24 13.69 1.69
C THR A 368 17.43 14.42 2.77
N GLU A 369 17.02 15.66 2.54
CA GLU A 369 16.32 16.50 3.53
C GLU A 369 14.96 15.92 3.99
N TRP A 370 14.36 15.04 3.18
CA TRP A 370 13.09 14.37 3.47
C TRP A 370 13.25 13.02 4.20
N PHE A 371 14.47 12.51 4.33
CA PHE A 371 14.75 11.22 4.98
C PHE A 371 14.21 11.11 6.41
N PRO A 372 14.32 12.14 7.29
CA PRO A 372 13.74 12.07 8.63
C PRO A 372 12.22 11.86 8.64
N HIS A 373 11.52 12.30 7.58
CA HIS A 373 10.08 12.08 7.44
C HIS A 373 9.77 10.60 7.10
N VAL A 374 10.60 9.96 6.28
CA VAL A 374 10.50 8.52 5.96
C VAL A 374 10.74 7.69 7.21
N GLU A 375 11.78 8.00 7.97
CA GLU A 375 12.09 7.34 9.24
C GLU A 375 10.93 7.46 10.23
N TYR A 376 10.33 8.65 10.32
CA TYR A 376 9.16 8.90 11.16
C TYR A 376 7.97 7.97 10.79
N LEU A 377 7.69 7.82 9.49
CA LEU A 377 6.62 6.92 8.99
C LEU A 377 6.93 5.45 9.31
N ILE A 378 8.16 5.00 9.07
CA ILE A 378 8.61 3.65 9.42
C ILE A 378 8.41 3.37 10.91
N ASP A 379 8.83 4.29 11.77
CA ASP A 379 8.74 4.12 13.21
C ASP A 379 7.28 4.09 13.67
N MET A 380 6.40 4.85 13.01
CA MET A 380 4.95 4.78 13.23
C MET A 380 4.38 3.42 12.84
N PHE A 381 4.76 2.86 11.69
CA PHE A 381 4.31 1.54 11.27
C PHE A 381 4.83 0.45 12.20
N ASN A 382 6.06 0.54 12.68
CA ASN A 382 6.63 -0.37 13.67
C ASN A 382 5.81 -0.35 14.98
N ARG A 383 5.46 0.85 15.48
CA ARG A 383 4.59 0.99 16.68
C ARG A 383 3.23 0.33 16.51
N TYR A 384 2.66 0.35 15.30
CA TYR A 384 1.40 -0.31 14.99
C TYR A 384 1.54 -1.78 14.55
N LYS A 385 2.77 -2.28 14.42
CA LYS A 385 3.11 -3.61 13.87
C LYS A 385 2.56 -3.81 12.46
N TRP A 386 2.61 -2.76 11.66
CA TRP A 386 2.12 -2.77 10.30
C TRP A 386 3.19 -3.25 9.34
N SER A 387 2.74 -4.06 8.38
CA SER A 387 3.51 -4.35 7.18
C SER A 387 3.36 -3.21 6.17
N ALA A 388 4.26 -3.07 5.22
CA ALA A 388 4.19 -1.96 4.27
C ALA A 388 4.97 -2.20 2.96
N THR A 389 4.50 -1.58 1.88
CA THR A 389 5.17 -1.52 0.57
C THR A 389 5.38 -0.08 0.14
N TYR A 390 6.65 0.30 -0.03
CA TYR A 390 7.03 1.67 -0.41
C TYR A 390 6.71 1.97 -1.88
N TRP A 391 6.28 3.19 -2.18
CA TRP A 391 6.01 3.66 -3.54
C TRP A 391 7.19 4.47 -4.10
N ALA A 392 7.88 4.04 -5.16
CA ALA A 392 7.75 2.78 -5.91
C ALA A 392 9.11 2.36 -6.46
N TYR A 393 9.23 1.14 -6.98
CA TYR A 393 10.46 0.64 -7.60
C TYR A 393 10.67 1.17 -9.03
N TRP A 394 11.87 1.66 -9.31
CA TRP A 394 12.46 1.82 -10.66
C TRP A 394 13.93 1.37 -10.61
N LYS A 395 14.53 1.10 -11.76
CA LYS A 395 15.83 0.41 -11.85
C LYS A 395 16.93 1.10 -11.03
N GLU A 396 17.01 2.42 -11.12
CA GLU A 396 18.04 3.23 -10.47
C GLU A 396 17.82 3.45 -8.96
N LEU A 397 16.62 3.19 -8.43
CA LEU A 397 16.30 3.43 -7.02
C LEU A 397 17.20 2.63 -6.06
N LEU A 398 17.64 1.44 -6.47
CA LEU A 398 18.47 0.57 -5.63
C LEU A 398 19.86 1.14 -5.37
N ASP A 399 20.31 2.08 -6.20
CA ASP A 399 21.58 2.78 -6.06
C ASP A 399 21.45 4.09 -5.26
N GLU A 400 20.23 4.48 -4.86
CA GLU A 400 19.98 5.75 -4.17
C GLU A 400 20.17 5.66 -2.67
N GLU A 401 20.55 6.80 -2.06
CA GLU A 401 20.80 6.91 -0.62
C GLU A 401 19.57 6.56 0.25
N VAL A 402 18.34 6.63 -0.29
CA VAL A 402 17.13 6.25 0.46
C VAL A 402 17.13 4.77 0.82
N MET A 403 17.87 3.92 0.11
CA MET A 403 18.05 2.51 0.48
C MET A 403 18.73 2.33 1.84
N THR A 404 19.51 3.32 2.31
CA THR A 404 20.09 3.31 3.67
C THR A 404 19.04 3.38 4.79
N ILE A 405 17.81 3.79 4.45
CA ILE A 405 16.66 3.89 5.36
C ILE A 405 15.67 2.76 5.12
N LEU A 406 15.42 2.41 3.86
CA LEU A 406 14.45 1.38 3.50
C LEU A 406 14.97 -0.03 3.81
N SER A 407 16.27 -0.29 3.62
CA SER A 407 16.95 -1.48 4.14
C SER A 407 17.32 -1.26 5.61
N ARG A 408 16.60 -1.95 6.50
CA ARG A 408 16.64 -1.72 7.95
C ARG A 408 16.34 -3.01 8.70
N PRO A 409 16.73 -3.14 9.97
CA PRO A 409 16.47 -4.34 10.73
C PRO A 409 14.99 -4.41 11.15
N TYR A 410 14.41 -5.61 11.08
CA TYR A 410 13.02 -5.86 11.48
C TYR A 410 12.77 -7.36 11.72
N PRO A 411 11.72 -7.73 12.48
CA PRO A 411 11.41 -9.13 12.74
C PRO A 411 10.62 -9.73 11.57
N LYS A 412 11.24 -10.60 10.77
CA LYS A 412 10.59 -11.27 9.63
C LYS A 412 9.54 -12.29 10.07
N ALA A 413 9.82 -13.03 11.15
CA ALA A 413 8.93 -14.03 11.72
C ALA A 413 9.22 -14.20 13.22
N VAL A 414 8.20 -14.23 14.07
CA VAL A 414 8.36 -14.28 15.54
C VAL A 414 7.54 -15.41 16.14
N THR A 415 8.16 -16.24 16.98
CA THR A 415 7.55 -17.38 17.68
C THR A 415 6.64 -16.92 18.82
N GLY A 416 5.45 -16.43 18.48
CA GLY A 416 4.47 -15.95 19.44
C GLY A 416 3.87 -14.61 19.04
N ASP A 417 3.55 -13.78 20.02
CA ASP A 417 2.97 -12.45 19.84
C ASP A 417 4.04 -11.38 20.05
N ILE A 418 4.27 -10.55 19.03
CA ILE A 418 5.14 -9.38 19.13
C ILE A 418 4.50 -8.41 20.13
N LYS A 419 5.25 -7.94 21.12
CA LYS A 419 4.84 -6.84 22.00
C LYS A 419 5.19 -5.50 21.39
N GLU A 420 6.45 -5.35 21.00
CA GLU A 420 6.99 -4.15 20.36
C GLU A 420 8.32 -4.47 19.66
N PHE A 421 8.71 -3.63 18.72
CA PHE A 421 10.05 -3.63 18.16
C PHE A 421 10.43 -2.21 17.70
N CYS A 422 11.72 -1.92 17.69
CA CYS A 422 12.25 -0.60 17.33
C CYS A 422 13.65 -0.72 16.73
N HIS A 423 13.96 0.16 15.76
CA HIS A 423 15.32 0.40 15.28
C HIS A 423 15.79 1.75 15.83
N ASP A 424 16.64 1.70 16.85
CA ASP A 424 17.31 2.87 17.41
C ASP A 424 18.53 3.22 16.56
N ARG A 425 18.30 4.05 15.56
CA ARG A 425 19.33 4.55 14.64
C ARG A 425 20.42 5.37 15.33
N LYS A 426 20.12 5.99 16.47
CA LYS A 426 21.10 6.81 17.21
C LYS A 426 22.15 5.94 17.89
N ASN A 427 21.74 4.78 18.39
CA ASN A 427 22.61 3.86 19.09
C ASN A 427 23.09 2.68 18.21
N ASN A 428 22.64 2.61 16.95
CA ASN A 428 22.86 1.46 16.05
C ASN A 428 22.34 0.15 16.67
N GLU A 429 21.11 0.18 17.20
CA GLU A 429 20.51 -0.97 17.90
C GLU A 429 19.14 -1.33 17.34
N PHE A 430 18.83 -2.62 17.32
CA PHE A 430 17.48 -3.14 17.10
C PHE A 430 17.01 -3.89 18.34
N VAL A 431 15.78 -3.64 18.78
CA VAL A 431 15.16 -4.31 19.93
C VAL A 431 13.84 -4.93 19.51
N LEU A 432 13.60 -6.18 19.92
CA LEU A 432 12.36 -6.91 19.75
C LEU A 432 11.94 -7.53 21.09
N THR A 433 10.71 -7.26 21.51
CA THR A 433 10.09 -7.91 22.68
C THR A 433 8.89 -8.72 22.21
N TYR A 434 8.77 -9.98 22.63
CA TYR A 434 7.68 -10.87 22.24
C TYR A 434 7.33 -11.87 23.34
N ASN A 435 6.12 -12.45 23.25
CA ASN A 435 5.65 -13.48 24.17
C ASN A 435 5.36 -14.78 23.42
N GLN A 436 6.12 -15.82 23.71
CA GLN A 436 6.01 -17.14 23.15
C GLN A 436 5.01 -17.99 23.96
N ASN A 437 3.93 -18.41 23.31
CA ASN A 437 2.80 -19.11 23.94
C ASN A 437 2.89 -20.64 23.95
N LYS A 438 3.81 -21.22 23.16
CA LYS A 438 4.07 -22.66 23.04
C LYS A 438 5.52 -22.87 22.57
N ASN A 439 6.00 -24.10 22.57
CA ASN A 439 7.25 -24.41 21.87
C ASN A 439 7.02 -24.41 20.36
N TYR A 440 8.02 -23.92 19.61
CA TYR A 440 8.04 -23.91 18.15
C TYR A 440 9.23 -24.71 17.64
N ASP A 441 9.04 -25.49 16.59
CA ASP A 441 10.11 -26.25 15.91
C ASP A 441 10.88 -25.39 14.91
N VAL A 442 10.60 -24.09 14.87
CA VAL A 442 11.19 -23.09 13.98
C VAL A 442 11.62 -21.87 14.79
N PRO A 443 12.68 -21.17 14.41
CA PRO A 443 13.17 -20.01 15.16
C PRO A 443 12.35 -18.74 14.87
N THR A 444 12.48 -17.77 15.77
CA THR A 444 12.27 -16.35 15.46
C THR A 444 13.38 -15.90 14.50
N VAL A 445 13.03 -15.06 13.51
CA VAL A 445 13.95 -14.57 12.47
C VAL A 445 13.91 -13.05 12.44
N ILE A 446 15.07 -12.41 12.63
CA ILE A 446 15.27 -10.97 12.52
C ILE A 446 16.20 -10.71 11.34
N PHE A 447 15.81 -9.81 10.43
CA PHE A 447 16.73 -9.33 9.42
C PHE A 447 17.67 -8.28 10.02
N ALA A 448 18.95 -8.40 9.73
CA ALA A 448 19.99 -7.45 10.06
C ALA A 448 20.58 -6.88 8.77
N HIS A 449 20.33 -5.60 8.52
CA HIS A 449 20.82 -4.86 7.34
C HIS A 449 22.32 -4.56 7.34
N LYS A 450 22.98 -4.71 8.49
CA LYS A 450 24.40 -4.39 8.75
C LYS A 450 25.05 -5.49 9.56
N LYS A 451 26.39 -5.47 9.60
CA LYS A 451 27.19 -6.39 10.40
C LYS A 451 26.78 -6.29 11.86
N VAL A 452 26.60 -7.47 12.45
CA VAL A 452 26.16 -7.61 13.85
C VAL A 452 27.39 -7.64 14.74
N LYS A 453 27.48 -6.67 15.64
CA LYS A 453 28.53 -6.57 16.66
C LYS A 453 28.23 -7.45 17.86
N GLU A 454 26.99 -7.46 18.33
CA GLU A 454 26.55 -8.19 19.51
C GLU A 454 25.07 -8.58 19.41
N ILE A 455 24.72 -9.76 19.93
CA ILE A 455 23.33 -10.22 20.10
C ILE A 455 23.13 -10.55 21.57
N ILE A 456 22.17 -9.88 22.19
CA ILE A 456 21.72 -10.13 23.56
C ILE A 456 20.32 -10.73 23.46
N ALA A 457 20.21 -12.03 23.72
CA ALA A 457 18.96 -12.77 23.67
C ALA A 457 18.98 -13.92 24.67
N ASP A 458 17.81 -14.31 25.15
CA ASP A 458 17.61 -15.54 25.92
C ASP A 458 17.25 -16.70 24.98
N GLY A 459 18.26 -17.47 24.60
CA GLY A 459 18.09 -18.59 23.68
C GLY A 459 19.35 -18.87 22.86
N GLU A 460 19.28 -19.93 22.06
CA GLU A 460 20.34 -20.22 21.09
C GLU A 460 20.18 -19.30 19.87
N THR A 461 21.28 -18.66 19.47
CA THR A 461 21.31 -17.73 18.35
C THR A 461 22.18 -18.26 17.23
N LYS A 462 21.76 -18.02 15.99
CA LYS A 462 22.50 -18.42 14.78
C LYS A 462 22.39 -17.34 13.73
N ILE A 463 23.51 -17.00 13.10
CA ILE A 463 23.58 -16.02 12.01
C ILE A 463 23.58 -16.77 10.68
N ILE A 464 22.68 -16.37 9.78
CA ILE A 464 22.55 -16.86 8.41
C ILE A 464 22.95 -15.73 7.45
N PRO A 465 24.17 -15.74 6.88
CA PRO A 465 24.62 -14.68 5.98
C PRO A 465 23.75 -14.54 4.72
N ILE A 466 23.51 -13.30 4.30
CA ILE A 466 22.86 -12.96 3.03
C ILE A 466 23.86 -12.26 2.11
N THR A 467 24.60 -11.28 2.66
CA THR A 467 25.74 -10.62 2.02
C THR A 467 26.90 -10.54 3.01
N ASP A 468 27.99 -9.85 2.64
CA ASP A 468 29.11 -9.55 3.54
C ASP A 468 28.71 -8.66 4.73
N SER A 469 27.59 -7.94 4.62
CA SER A 469 27.07 -7.03 5.65
C SER A 469 25.71 -7.44 6.21
N ALA A 470 24.82 -8.02 5.41
CA ALA A 470 23.47 -8.34 5.82
C ALA A 470 23.29 -9.83 6.16
N CYS A 471 22.46 -10.13 7.17
CA CYS A 471 22.16 -11.50 7.58
C CYS A 471 20.75 -11.65 8.15
N ASP A 472 20.28 -12.89 8.26
CA ASP A 472 19.14 -13.26 9.09
C ASP A 472 19.67 -13.84 10.42
N ILE A 473 19.12 -13.38 11.54
CA ILE A 473 19.42 -13.86 12.89
C ILE A 473 18.28 -14.78 13.31
N GLU A 474 18.60 -16.06 13.50
CA GLU A 474 17.70 -17.09 14.02
C GLU A 474 17.85 -17.20 15.54
N ILE A 475 16.73 -17.21 16.27
CA ILE A 475 16.69 -17.31 17.73
C ILE A 475 15.71 -18.41 18.13
N VAL A 476 16.21 -19.38 18.89
CA VAL A 476 15.40 -20.45 19.50
C VAL A 476 15.24 -20.16 20.98
N SER A 477 14.00 -19.87 21.38
CA SER A 477 13.61 -19.52 22.74
C SER A 477 12.52 -20.45 23.29
N GLY A 478 12.35 -20.44 24.62
CA GLY A 478 11.36 -21.26 25.32
C GLY A 478 9.97 -20.62 25.37
N ILE A 479 9.07 -21.16 26.20
CA ILE A 479 7.78 -20.50 26.49
C ILE A 479 8.03 -19.35 27.47
N GLY A 480 7.51 -18.16 27.17
CA GLY A 480 7.65 -17.00 28.04
C GLY A 480 7.78 -15.68 27.30
N GLU A 481 8.15 -14.64 28.04
CA GLU A 481 8.48 -13.33 27.49
C GLU A 481 9.98 -13.25 27.19
N HIS A 482 10.30 -12.73 26.01
CA HIS A 482 11.66 -12.65 25.48
C HIS A 482 11.95 -11.25 24.98
N THR A 483 13.18 -10.80 25.22
CA THR A 483 13.70 -9.52 24.69
C THR A 483 15.02 -9.77 24.00
N VAL A 484 15.07 -9.41 22.73
CA VAL A 484 16.24 -9.55 21.87
C VAL A 484 16.76 -8.16 21.55
N LYS A 485 18.04 -7.92 21.78
CA LYS A 485 18.75 -6.72 21.37
C LYS A 485 19.88 -7.10 20.42
N VAL A 486 19.93 -6.45 19.26
CA VAL A 486 20.98 -6.60 18.25
C VAL A 486 21.71 -5.27 18.15
N VAL A 487 23.02 -5.28 18.34
CA VAL A 487 23.89 -4.11 18.19
C VAL A 487 24.65 -4.24 16.87
N PHE A 488 24.63 -3.21 16.04
CA PHE A 488 25.31 -3.20 14.74
C PHE A 488 26.70 -2.55 14.85
N GLU A 489 27.57 -2.85 13.90
CA GLU A 489 28.78 -2.06 13.65
C GLU A 489 28.42 -0.66 13.12
N ASP A 490 29.32 0.31 13.34
CA ASP A 490 29.13 1.71 12.93
C ASP A 490 29.08 1.91 11.41
#